data_AF-A0A958VLK6-F1
#
_entry.id   AF-A0A958VLK6-F1
#
_cell.length_a   1.000
_cell.length_b   1.000
_cell.length_c   1.000
_cell.angle_alpha   90.00
_cell.angle_beta   90.00
_cell.angle_gamma   90.00
#
_symmetry.space_group_name_H-M   'P 1'
#
loop_
_entity.id
_entity.type
_entity.pdbx_description
1 polymer ?
#
loop_
_entity_poly.entity_id
_entity_poly.type
_entity_poly.pdbx_seq_one_letter_code
_entity_poly.pdbx_strand_id
1 'polypeptide(L)'
;DAENLGRMYFPGVNMSRLTQEDKLRIEEEIQIDFAVGFDGIRKLPRKARLGVYLAYAYFFGLLKRIQNTPVQRLFRERIRIPDHNKYALFVGSYVRHNLGIL
;
A
#
# COMPACT_ATOMS: atom_id res chain seq x y z
N ASP A 1 -4.13 -10.52 14.67
CA ASP A 1 -3.68 -10.18 16.04
C ASP A 1 -3.29 -8.72 16.17
N ALA A 2 -4.29 -7.83 16.28
CA ALA A 2 -4.12 -6.50 16.86
C ALA A 2 -4.40 -6.52 18.37
N GLU A 3 -5.29 -7.42 18.82
CA GLU A 3 -5.68 -7.58 20.22
C GLU A 3 -4.56 -8.14 21.11
N ASN A 4 -3.63 -8.93 20.57
CA ASN A 4 -2.58 -9.58 21.37
C ASN A 4 -1.32 -8.70 21.61
N LEU A 5 -1.22 -7.54 20.95
CA LEU A 5 -0.04 -6.66 21.01
C LEU A 5 -0.35 -5.23 21.47
N GLY A 6 -1.62 -4.91 21.75
CA GLY A 6 -2.05 -3.60 22.25
C GLY A 6 -1.77 -2.42 21.30
N ARG A 7 -1.66 -2.66 19.98
CA ARG A 7 -1.27 -1.62 19.01
C ARG A 7 -2.48 -0.94 18.39
N MET A 8 -2.53 0.39 18.50
CA MET A 8 -3.51 1.24 17.82
C MET A 8 -2.78 2.08 16.77
N TYR A 9 -3.11 1.90 15.49
CA TYR A 9 -2.44 2.58 14.37
C TYR A 9 -3.24 3.77 13.82
N PHE A 10 -4.56 3.79 14.03
CA PHE A 10 -5.44 4.84 13.54
C PHE A 10 -6.07 5.56 14.74
N PRO A 11 -5.49 6.69 15.19
CA PRO A 11 -6.02 7.43 16.32
C PRO A 11 -7.45 7.91 16.01
N GLY A 12 -8.34 7.82 17.00
CA GLY A 12 -9.76 8.18 16.84
C GLY A 12 -10.62 7.12 16.14
N VAL A 13 -10.05 6.01 15.66
CA VAL A 13 -10.80 4.90 15.06
C VAL A 13 -10.96 3.77 16.06
N ASN A 14 -12.20 3.41 16.35
CA ASN A 14 -12.46 2.23 17.15
C ASN A 14 -12.27 0.97 16.29
N MET A 15 -11.10 0.35 16.38
CA MET A 15 -10.76 -0.85 15.61
C MET A 15 -11.69 -2.05 15.89
N SER A 16 -12.32 -2.12 17.07
CA SER A 16 -13.32 -3.15 17.39
C SER A 16 -14.66 -2.94 16.70
N ARG A 17 -14.90 -1.73 16.17
CA ARG A 17 -16.11 -1.32 15.45
C ARG A 17 -15.75 -0.53 14.19
N LEU A 18 -14.75 -0.99 13.44
CA LEU A 18 -14.38 -0.32 12.19
C LEU A 18 -15.61 -0.26 11.29
N THR A 19 -16.03 0.95 10.94
CA THR A 19 -17.15 1.16 10.03
C THR A 19 -16.66 1.21 8.58
N GLN A 20 -17.60 1.15 7.63
CA GLN A 20 -17.27 1.38 6.23
C GLN A 20 -16.79 2.81 5.99
N GLU A 21 -17.32 3.78 6.73
CA GLU A 21 -16.89 5.19 6.67
C GLU A 21 -15.46 5.36 7.18
N ASP A 22 -15.11 4.75 8.31
CA ASP A 22 -13.74 4.75 8.82
C ASP A 22 -12.76 4.14 7.82
N LYS A 23 -13.14 3.02 7.18
CA LYS A 23 -12.34 2.38 6.14
C LYS A 23 -12.09 3.32 4.97
N LEU A 24 -13.13 3.99 4.47
CA LEU A 24 -13.02 4.91 3.34
C LEU A 24 -12.11 6.08 3.67
N ARG A 25 -12.26 6.68 4.86
CA ARG A 25 -11.41 7.78 5.31
C ARG A 25 -9.94 7.38 5.41
N ILE A 26 -9.65 6.23 6.04
CA ILE A 26 -8.28 5.70 6.13
C ILE A 26 -7.70 5.43 4.73
N GLU A 27 -8.49 4.84 3.83
CA GLU A 27 -8.06 4.54 2.46
C GLU A 27 -7.76 5.83 1.68
N GLU A 28 -8.54 6.89 1.87
CA GLU A 28 -8.32 8.20 1.26
C GLU A 28 -7.03 8.86 1.76
N GLU A 29 -6.82 8.90 3.09
CA GLU A 29 -5.58 9.40 3.71
C GLU A 29 -4.35 8.67 3.12
N ILE A 30 -4.41 7.33 3.05
CA ILE A 30 -3.32 6.52 2.50
C ILE A 30 -3.13 6.81 1.00
N GLN A 31 -4.19 7.01 0.20
CA GLN A 31 -4.07 7.37 -1.22
C GLN A 31 -3.35 8.71 -1.43
N ILE A 32 -3.64 9.70 -0.57
CA ILE A 32 -2.95 11.00 -0.59
C ILE A 32 -1.46 10.80 -0.30
N ASP A 33 -1.11 9.99 0.71
CA ASP A 33 0.28 9.69 1.03
C ASP A 33 1.01 8.97 -0.12
N PHE A 34 0.34 8.07 -0.84
CA PHE A 34 0.90 7.48 -2.06
C PHE A 34 1.15 8.54 -3.13
N ALA A 35 0.21 9.46 -3.38
CA ALA A 35 0.42 10.53 -4.35
C ALA A 35 1.65 11.39 -4.01
N VAL A 36 1.76 11.83 -2.76
CA VAL A 36 2.91 12.60 -2.28
C VAL A 36 4.21 11.78 -2.34
N GLY A 37 4.16 10.52 -1.93
CA GLY A 37 5.30 9.61 -1.97
C GLY A 37 5.83 9.37 -3.38
N PHE A 38 4.94 9.27 -4.37
CA PHE A 38 5.32 9.11 -5.78
C PHE A 38 6.12 10.32 -6.29
N ASP A 39 5.69 11.53 -5.97
CA ASP A 39 6.42 12.76 -6.32
C ASP A 39 7.79 12.80 -5.66
N GLY A 40 7.90 12.32 -4.41
CA GLY A 40 9.18 12.13 -3.73
C GLY A 40 10.10 11.14 -4.45
N ILE A 41 9.57 10.00 -4.90
CA ILE A 41 10.33 8.97 -5.62
C ILE A 41 10.92 9.50 -6.92
N ARG A 42 10.17 10.31 -7.68
CA ARG A 42 10.66 10.92 -8.94
C ARG A 42 11.87 11.82 -8.72
N LYS A 43 11.97 12.44 -7.54
CA LYS A 43 13.09 13.32 -7.16
C LYS A 43 14.33 12.56 -6.68
N LEU A 44 14.24 11.25 -6.44
CA LEU A 44 15.37 10.45 -5.97
C LEU A 44 16.48 10.31 -7.02
N PRO A 45 17.76 10.15 -6.60
CA PRO A 45 18.84 9.75 -7.49
C PRO A 45 18.51 8.45 -8.22
N ARG A 46 18.90 8.34 -9.49
CA ARG A 46 18.60 7.17 -10.35
C ARG A 46 18.94 5.83 -9.69
N LYS A 47 20.08 5.75 -8.99
CA LYS A 47 20.54 4.52 -8.32
C LYS A 47 19.58 4.01 -7.22
N ALA A 48 18.84 4.90 -6.55
CA ALA A 48 17.92 4.54 -5.47
C ALA A 48 16.46 4.44 -5.94
N ARG A 49 16.09 5.15 -7.01
CA ARG A 49 14.70 5.30 -7.48
C ARG A 49 14.01 3.98 -7.75
N LEU A 50 14.70 3.02 -8.39
CA LEU A 50 14.10 1.74 -8.76
C LEU A 50 13.64 0.92 -7.53
N GLY A 51 14.49 0.79 -6.52
CA GLY A 51 14.16 0.01 -5.32
C GLY A 51 12.99 0.62 -4.54
N VAL A 52 12.96 1.95 -4.41
CA VAL A 52 11.88 2.65 -3.72
C VAL A 52 10.57 2.59 -4.52
N TYR A 53 10.65 2.77 -5.85
CA TYR A 53 9.48 2.63 -6.73
C TYR A 53 8.90 1.21 -6.71
N LEU A 54 9.75 0.17 -6.60
CA LEU A 54 9.28 -1.20 -6.46
C LEU A 54 8.47 -1.41 -5.18
N ALA A 55 8.99 -0.92 -4.04
CA ALA A 55 8.28 -0.99 -2.77
C ALA A 55 6.95 -0.22 -2.85
N TYR A 56 6.97 0.99 -3.43
CA TYR A 56 5.78 1.78 -3.71
C TYR A 56 4.73 0.99 -4.50
N ALA A 57 5.12 0.40 -5.63
CA ALA A 57 4.22 -0.34 -6.50
C ALA A 57 3.61 -1.57 -5.79
N TYR A 58 4.42 -2.26 -4.97
CA TYR A 58 3.97 -3.37 -4.14
C TYR A 58 2.89 -2.93 -3.13
N PHE A 59 3.16 -1.90 -2.33
CA PHE A 59 2.22 -1.45 -1.31
C PHE A 59 0.98 -0.78 -1.92
N PHE A 60 1.11 -0.10 -3.06
CA PHE A 60 -0.04 0.43 -3.78
C PHE A 60 -0.97 -0.69 -4.28
N GLY A 61 -0.39 -1.80 -4.78
CA GLY A 61 -1.15 -3.00 -5.12
C GLY A 61 -1.87 -3.62 -3.92
N LEU A 62 -1.26 -3.58 -2.72
CA LEU A 62 -1.90 -4.05 -1.49
C LEU A 62 -3.09 -3.16 -1.13
N LEU A 63 -2.93 -1.84 -1.21
CA LEU A 63 -4.00 -0.88 -0.97
C LEU A 63 -5.20 -1.14 -1.89
N LYS A 64 -4.97 -1.39 -3.18
CA LYS A 64 -6.05 -1.73 -4.13
C LYS A 64 -6.80 -3.01 -3.74
N ARG A 65 -6.11 -4.01 -3.19
CA ARG A 65 -6.76 -5.22 -2.66
C ARG A 65 -7.56 -4.95 -1.39
N ILE A 66 -7.03 -4.13 -0.49
CA ILE A 66 -7.71 -3.70 0.74
C ILE A 66 -9.00 -2.93 0.39
N GLN A 67 -8.93 -2.02 -0.58
CA GLN A 67 -10.09 -1.27 -1.12
C GLN A 67 -11.20 -2.22 -1.57
N ASN A 68 -10.85 -3.31 -2.26
CA ASN A 68 -11.80 -4.32 -2.72
C ASN A 68 -12.21 -5.36 -1.67
N THR A 69 -11.63 -5.32 -0.46
CA THR A 69 -11.94 -6.27 0.62
C THR A 69 -12.99 -5.68 1.56
N PRO A 70 -14.09 -6.40 1.86
CA PRO A 70 -15.07 -5.93 2.85
C PRO A 70 -14.45 -5.74 4.23
N VAL A 71 -14.90 -4.71 4.97
CA VAL A 71 -14.43 -4.37 6.33
C VAL A 71 -14.37 -5.59 7.25
N GLN A 72 -15.38 -6.46 7.18
CA GLN A 72 -15.53 -7.63 8.05
C GLN A 72 -14.44 -8.68 7.83
N ARG A 73 -13.78 -8.67 6.66
CA ARG A 73 -12.67 -9.59 6.34
C ARG A 73 -11.30 -9.01 6.69
N LEU A 74 -11.15 -7.68 6.78
CA LEU A 74 -9.87 -7.02 7.05
C LEU A 74 -9.20 -7.50 8.34
N PHE A 75 -9.99 -7.87 9.36
CA PHE A 75 -9.48 -8.35 10.65
C PHE A 75 -9.36 -9.87 10.74
N ARG A 76 -9.99 -10.63 9.82
CA ARG A 76 -10.03 -12.09 9.88
C ARG A 76 -8.86 -12.74 9.16
N GLU A 77 -8.38 -12.12 8.09
CA GLU A 77 -7.34 -12.70 7.26
C GLU A 77 -6.27 -11.68 6.87
N ARG A 78 -5.04 -12.17 6.72
CA ARG A 78 -3.93 -11.33 6.28
C ARG A 78 -3.97 -11.19 4.76
N ILE A 79 -4.35 -10.02 4.26
CA ILE A 79 -4.34 -9.72 2.82
C ILE A 79 -2.90 -9.72 2.30
N ARG A 80 -2.66 -10.47 1.23
CA ARG A 80 -1.35 -10.60 0.59
C ARG A 80 -1.48 -10.46 -0.93
N ILE A 81 -0.41 -10.00 -1.56
CA ILE A 81 -0.22 -10.16 -3.01
C ILE A 81 0.46 -11.52 -3.24
N PRO A 82 -0.12 -12.40 -4.08
CA PRO A 82 0.49 -13.66 -4.51
C PRO A 82 1.85 -13.43 -5.15
N ASP A 83 2.76 -14.40 -4.99
CA ASP A 83 4.16 -14.20 -5.38
C ASP A 83 4.35 -13.94 -6.89
N HIS A 84 3.53 -14.54 -7.76
CA HIS A 84 3.56 -14.27 -9.21
C HIS A 84 3.30 -12.79 -9.55
N ASN A 85 2.42 -12.11 -8.80
CA ASN A 85 2.16 -10.68 -8.98
C ASN A 85 3.31 -9.82 -8.47
N LYS A 86 4.09 -10.29 -7.50
CA LYS A 86 5.31 -9.59 -7.05
C LYS A 86 6.38 -9.60 -8.14
N TYR A 87 6.55 -10.71 -8.85
CA TYR A 87 7.48 -10.81 -9.98
C TYR A 87 7.05 -9.93 -11.17
N ALA A 88 5.74 -9.89 -11.50
CA ALA A 88 5.23 -8.99 -12.54
C ALA A 88 5.45 -7.51 -12.19
N LEU A 89 5.25 -7.11 -10.92
CA LEU A 89 5.55 -5.76 -10.43
C LEU A 89 7.05 -5.43 -10.51
N PHE A 90 7.91 -6.40 -10.21
CA PHE A 90 9.37 -6.26 -10.35
C PHE A 90 9.77 -6.01 -11.81
N VAL A 91 9.32 -6.86 -12.73
CA VAL A 91 9.63 -6.73 -14.16
C VAL A 91 9.09 -5.40 -14.73
N GLY A 92 7.85 -5.03 -14.42
CA GLY A 92 7.28 -3.76 -14.87
C GLY A 92 8.01 -2.52 -14.33
N SER A 93 8.45 -2.56 -13.07
CA SER A 93 9.22 -1.48 -12.45
C SER A 93 10.62 -1.34 -13.07
N TYR A 94 11.27 -2.47 -13.34
CA TYR A 94 12.57 -2.53 -14.01
C TYR A 94 12.51 -1.96 -15.44
N VAL A 95 11.47 -2.33 -16.21
CA VAL A 95 11.26 -1.83 -17.57
C VAL A 95 11.00 -0.33 -17.59
N ARG A 96 10.10 0.19 -16.74
CA ARG A 96 9.83 1.63 -16.64
C ARG A 96 11.07 2.46 -16.27
N HIS A 97 11.93 1.92 -15.40
CA HIS A 97 13.17 2.57 -15.01
C HIS A 97 14.19 2.58 -16.17
N ASN A 98 14.38 1.45 -16.84
CA ASN A 98 15.31 1.34 -17.98
C ASN A 98 14.87 2.17 -19.19
N LEU A 99 13.57 2.35 -19.40
CA LEU A 99 13.02 3.19 -20.47
C LEU A 99 13.00 4.70 -20.13
N GLY A 100 13.46 5.10 -18.94
CA GLY A 100 13.53 6.52 -18.55
C GLY A 100 12.17 7.18 -18.28
N ILE A 101 11.11 6.40 -18.09
CA ILE A 101 9.73 6.87 -17.86
C ILE A 101 9.52 7.28 -16.37
N LEU A 102 10.48 6.94 -15.51
CA LEU A 102 10.54 7.29 -14.08
C LEU A 102 11.54 8.41 -13.79
#